data_AF-A0A7W7H6Z3-F1
#
_entry.id   AF-A0A7W7H6Z3-F1
#
_cell.length_a   1.000
_cell.length_b   1.000
_cell.length_c   1.000
_cell.angle_alpha   90.00
_cell.angle_beta   90.00
_cell.angle_gamma   90.00
#
_symmetry.space_group_name_H-M   'P 1'
#
loop_
_entity.id
_entity.type
_entity.pdbx_description
1 polymer ?
#
loop_
_entity_poly.entity_id
_entity_poly.type
_entity_poly.pdbx_seq_one_letter_code
_entity_poly.pdbx_strand_id
1 'polypeptide(L)'
;MTTAIADLNNTVVGGWVRRLAGNASPRRNHWNTRTTYYRAAVTVLNAAPRTAVTWKSVVAAAQPHGCRSTFYEVAGAHARHRMIDDLIGDGRTDSLQIALRYLRADAVDQLIDEAKVWSFWLHRQQLTRRLTTRMTTDQLENELLAEVTAWARRRPALARAIDNAPPACAVEDLTVLHGRRLSGTQAAHQLTEVVRTATAGH
;
A
#
# COMPACT_ATOMS: atom_id res chain seq x y z
N MET A 1 23.98 9.40 5.37
CA MET A 1 22.88 9.75 4.45
C MET A 1 22.89 8.93 3.16
N THR A 2 24.05 8.49 2.65
CA THR A 2 24.16 7.57 1.49
C THR A 2 23.38 6.26 1.65
N THR A 3 23.17 5.80 2.89
CA THR A 3 22.48 4.55 3.23
C THR A 3 20.95 4.61 3.05
N ALA A 4 20.28 5.70 3.43
CA ALA A 4 18.81 5.75 3.43
C ALA A 4 18.20 5.54 2.04
N ILE A 5 18.77 6.15 0.99
CA ILE A 5 18.29 5.97 -0.39
C ILE A 5 18.55 4.55 -0.90
N ALA A 6 19.69 3.95 -0.53
CA ALA A 6 19.95 2.54 -0.83
C ALA A 6 18.97 1.62 -0.08
N ASP A 7 18.63 1.95 1.16
CA ASP A 7 17.70 1.20 2.00
C ASP A 7 16.26 1.28 1.47
N LEU A 8 15.86 2.40 0.83
CA LEU A 8 14.57 2.51 0.13
C LEU A 8 14.42 1.48 -0.99
N ASN A 9 15.53 1.04 -1.60
CA ASN A 9 15.46 -0.05 -2.57
C ASN A 9 15.24 -1.41 -1.91
N ASN A 10 15.53 -1.56 -0.61
CA ASN A 10 15.49 -2.82 0.12
C ASN A 10 14.39 -2.88 1.19
N THR A 11 13.31 -2.11 1.01
CA THR A 11 12.12 -2.19 1.84
C THR A 11 11.37 -3.51 1.63
N VAL A 12 10.74 -4.02 2.69
CA VAL A 12 9.98 -5.26 2.73
C VAL A 12 8.77 -5.17 1.81
N VAL A 13 7.95 -4.12 1.94
CA VAL A 13 6.79 -3.93 1.07
C VAL A 13 7.25 -3.70 -0.38
N GLY A 14 8.39 -3.02 -0.58
CA GLY A 14 8.99 -2.88 -1.90
C GLY A 14 9.43 -4.22 -2.50
N GLY A 15 9.99 -5.11 -1.68
CA GLY A 15 10.35 -6.48 -2.05
C GLY A 15 9.12 -7.30 -2.42
N TRP A 16 8.05 -7.21 -1.63
CA TRP A 16 6.76 -7.84 -1.89
C TRP A 16 6.19 -7.43 -3.25
N VAL A 17 6.11 -6.12 -3.54
CA VAL A 17 5.61 -5.64 -4.84
C VAL A 17 6.50 -6.13 -5.98
N ARG A 18 7.83 -5.98 -5.90
CA ARG A 18 8.73 -6.40 -6.98
C ARG A 18 8.67 -7.89 -7.25
N ARG A 19 8.62 -8.73 -6.20
CA ARG A 19 8.52 -10.18 -6.33
C ARG A 19 7.23 -10.59 -7.04
N LEU A 20 6.11 -9.97 -6.68
CA LEU A 20 4.82 -10.30 -7.29
C LEU A 20 4.69 -9.71 -8.71
N ALA A 21 5.01 -8.42 -8.88
CA ALA A 21 4.90 -7.74 -10.16
C ALA A 21 5.93 -8.20 -11.20
N GLY A 22 7.11 -8.65 -10.75
CA GLY A 22 8.17 -9.17 -11.61
C GLY A 22 8.01 -10.64 -12.00
N ASN A 23 7.01 -11.34 -11.48
CA ASN A 23 6.76 -12.74 -11.83
C ASN A 23 6.10 -12.86 -13.21
N ALA A 24 6.93 -13.13 -14.23
CA ALA A 24 6.49 -13.28 -15.61
C ALA A 24 5.83 -14.64 -15.92
N SER A 25 5.71 -15.56 -14.96
CA SER A 25 5.17 -16.90 -15.21
C SER A 25 3.67 -16.86 -15.58
N PRO A 26 3.27 -17.26 -16.80
CA PRO A 26 1.86 -17.24 -17.22
C PRO A 26 0.98 -18.20 -16.41
N ARG A 27 1.58 -19.27 -15.85
CA ARG A 27 0.87 -20.32 -15.08
C ARG A 27 0.68 -19.99 -13.61
N ARG A 28 1.39 -18.99 -13.08
CA ARG A 28 1.39 -18.61 -11.65
C ARG A 28 1.31 -17.09 -11.49
N ASN A 29 0.52 -16.45 -12.34
CA ASN A 29 0.41 -14.99 -12.35
C ASN A 29 -0.54 -14.49 -11.24
N HIS A 30 -0.18 -14.78 -9.99
CA HIS A 30 -0.87 -14.31 -8.79
C HIS A 30 -1.02 -12.78 -8.78
N TRP A 31 -0.11 -12.07 -9.45
CA TRP A 31 -0.15 -10.61 -9.56
C TRP A 31 -1.27 -10.12 -10.49
N ASN A 32 -1.49 -10.73 -11.65
CA ASN A 32 -2.60 -10.38 -12.53
C ASN A 32 -3.95 -10.62 -11.84
N THR A 33 -4.08 -11.73 -11.12
CA THR A 33 -5.28 -12.01 -10.33
C THR A 33 -5.45 -10.95 -9.24
N ARG A 34 -4.42 -10.69 -8.42
CA ARG A 34 -4.43 -9.64 -7.38
C ARG A 34 -4.83 -8.28 -7.93
N THR A 35 -4.20 -7.84 -9.01
CA THR A 35 -4.48 -6.54 -9.64
C THR A 35 -5.89 -6.45 -10.23
N THR A 36 -6.47 -7.57 -10.69
CA THR A 36 -7.88 -7.63 -11.09
C THR A 36 -8.80 -7.29 -9.91
N TYR A 37 -8.55 -7.89 -8.73
CA TYR A 37 -9.33 -7.60 -7.53
C TYR A 37 -9.03 -6.22 -6.92
N TYR A 38 -7.79 -5.73 -6.99
CA TYR A 38 -7.46 -4.36 -6.60
C TYR A 38 -8.21 -3.33 -7.47
N ARG A 39 -8.24 -3.54 -8.79
CA ARG A 39 -9.02 -2.70 -9.71
C ARG A 39 -10.51 -2.77 -9.39
N ALA A 40 -11.04 -3.96 -9.14
CA ALA A 40 -12.45 -4.14 -8.78
C ALA A 40 -12.80 -3.38 -7.48
N ALA A 41 -11.96 -3.46 -6.45
CA ALA A 41 -12.15 -2.69 -5.21
C ALA A 41 -12.14 -1.18 -5.47
N VAL A 42 -11.22 -0.68 -6.29
CA VAL A 42 -11.18 0.74 -6.69
C VAL A 42 -12.44 1.15 -7.46
N THR A 43 -12.93 0.31 -8.36
CA THR A 43 -14.19 0.55 -9.10
C THR A 43 -15.37 0.67 -8.15
N VAL A 44 -15.51 -0.25 -7.19
CA VAL A 44 -16.60 -0.23 -6.20
C VAL A 44 -16.52 1.02 -5.32
N LEU A 45 -15.32 1.35 -4.81
CA LEU A 45 -15.08 2.54 -3.99
C LEU A 45 -15.46 3.84 -4.72
N ASN A 46 -15.17 3.92 -6.02
CA ASN A 46 -15.53 5.09 -6.83
C ASN A 46 -17.03 5.16 -7.14
N ALA A 47 -17.70 4.02 -7.30
CA ALA A 47 -19.13 3.97 -7.64
C ALA A 47 -20.04 4.35 -6.47
N ALA A 48 -19.66 4.01 -5.23
CA ALA A 48 -20.47 4.29 -4.05
C ALA A 48 -19.60 4.70 -2.84
N PRO A 49 -19.07 5.94 -2.80
CA PRO A 49 -18.13 6.38 -1.77
C PRO A 49 -18.67 6.30 -0.33
N ARG A 50 -20.00 6.21 -0.16
CA ARG A 50 -20.70 6.16 1.12
C ARG A 50 -21.21 4.77 1.51
N THR A 51 -21.09 3.77 0.62
CA THR A 51 -21.56 2.40 0.92
C THR A 51 -20.38 1.53 1.29
N ALA A 52 -20.55 0.68 2.32
CA ALA A 52 -19.53 -0.28 2.70
C ALA A 52 -19.20 -1.21 1.52
N VAL A 53 -17.92 -1.28 1.16
CA VAL A 53 -17.43 -2.23 0.17
C VAL A 53 -17.61 -3.63 0.73
N THR A 54 -18.23 -4.52 -0.04
CA THR A 54 -18.38 -5.93 0.35
C THR A 54 -17.65 -6.85 -0.62
N TRP A 55 -17.28 -8.05 -0.17
CA TRP A 55 -16.68 -9.05 -1.05
C TRP A 55 -17.58 -9.35 -2.26
N LYS A 56 -18.91 -9.33 -2.10
CA LYS A 56 -19.88 -9.53 -3.19
C LYS A 56 -19.75 -8.46 -4.26
N SER A 57 -19.72 -7.19 -3.83
CA SER A 57 -19.55 -6.06 -4.77
C SER A 57 -18.21 -6.09 -5.50
N VAL A 58 -17.13 -6.48 -4.80
CA VAL A 58 -15.80 -6.62 -5.42
C VAL A 58 -15.78 -7.75 -6.45
N VAL A 59 -16.34 -8.92 -6.10
CA VAL A 59 -16.44 -10.06 -7.03
C VAL A 59 -17.27 -9.69 -8.25
N ALA A 60 -18.40 -8.99 -8.09
CA ALA A 60 -19.23 -8.54 -9.21
C ALA A 60 -18.50 -7.55 -10.13
N ALA A 61 -17.61 -6.72 -9.58
CA ALA A 61 -16.83 -5.75 -10.35
C ALA A 61 -15.55 -6.34 -10.98
N ALA A 62 -15.14 -7.55 -10.61
CA ALA A 62 -13.92 -8.19 -11.11
C ALA A 62 -14.13 -8.77 -12.53
N GLN A 63 -13.31 -8.33 -13.48
CA GLN A 63 -13.38 -8.72 -14.89
C GLN A 63 -12.13 -9.51 -15.32
N PRO A 64 -12.24 -10.52 -16.21
CA PRO A 64 -13.45 -10.92 -16.93
C PRO A 64 -14.44 -11.72 -16.07
N HIS A 65 -13.94 -12.52 -15.11
CA HIS A 65 -14.77 -13.40 -14.27
C HIS A 65 -14.31 -13.33 -12.81
N GLY A 66 -15.01 -12.56 -11.99
CA GLY A 66 -14.87 -12.62 -10.54
C GLY A 66 -15.52 -13.86 -9.95
N CYS A 67 -14.91 -14.45 -8.92
CA CYS A 67 -15.54 -15.50 -8.15
C CYS A 67 -15.14 -15.43 -6.67
N ARG A 68 -15.98 -16.01 -5.81
CA ARG A 68 -15.78 -15.97 -4.36
C ARG A 68 -14.50 -16.68 -3.92
N SER A 69 -14.21 -17.86 -4.46
CA SER A 69 -13.02 -18.64 -4.06
C SER A 69 -11.74 -17.88 -4.36
N THR A 70 -11.59 -17.35 -5.58
CA THR A 70 -10.41 -16.56 -5.97
C THR A 70 -10.29 -15.26 -5.17
N PHE A 71 -11.40 -14.61 -4.81
CA PHE A 71 -11.35 -13.46 -3.89
C PHE A 71 -10.66 -13.82 -2.56
N TYR A 72 -11.04 -14.95 -1.94
CA TYR A 72 -10.44 -15.38 -0.67
C TYR A 72 -9.02 -15.95 -0.83
N GLU A 73 -8.66 -16.49 -2.00
CA GLU A 73 -7.26 -16.84 -2.32
C GLU A 73 -6.35 -15.61 -2.43
N VAL A 74 -6.92 -14.45 -2.78
CA VAL A 74 -6.22 -13.18 -2.94
C VAL A 74 -6.12 -12.41 -1.63
N ALA A 75 -7.23 -12.28 -0.88
CA ALA A 75 -7.33 -11.36 0.25
C ALA A 75 -7.74 -12.01 1.58
N GLY A 76 -8.02 -13.31 1.59
CA GLY A 76 -8.39 -14.03 2.81
C GLY A 76 -7.23 -14.18 3.80
N ALA A 77 -7.55 -14.61 5.02
CA ALA A 77 -6.57 -14.81 6.09
C ALA A 77 -5.45 -15.83 5.73
N HIS A 78 -5.72 -16.75 4.81
CA HIS A 78 -4.77 -17.74 4.31
C HIS A 78 -4.34 -17.50 2.86
N ALA A 79 -4.55 -16.28 2.34
CA ALA A 79 -4.10 -15.91 1.01
C ALA A 79 -2.58 -16.13 0.87
N ARG A 80 -2.12 -16.59 -0.29
CA ARG A 80 -0.69 -16.78 -0.52
C ARG A 80 -0.03 -15.43 -0.77
N HIS A 81 1.15 -15.20 -0.18
CA HIS A 81 1.95 -14.00 -0.38
C HIS A 81 1.27 -12.71 0.10
N ARG A 82 0.64 -12.72 1.28
CA ARG A 82 0.12 -11.48 1.87
C ARG A 82 1.27 -10.54 2.16
N MET A 83 1.06 -9.24 1.94
CA MET A 83 2.06 -8.23 2.28
C MET A 83 2.46 -8.29 3.76
N ILE A 84 1.48 -8.55 4.63
CA ILE A 84 1.71 -8.61 6.08
C ILE A 84 2.60 -9.80 6.50
N ASP A 85 2.58 -10.92 5.77
CA ASP A 85 3.37 -12.10 6.12
C ASP A 85 4.86 -11.81 5.87
N ASP A 86 5.18 -11.04 4.82
CA ASP A 86 6.54 -10.56 4.56
C ASP A 86 7.01 -9.59 5.66
N LEU A 87 6.15 -8.68 6.13
CA LEU A 87 6.47 -7.74 7.22
C LEU A 87 6.68 -8.47 8.56
N ILE A 88 5.86 -9.48 8.86
CA ILE A 88 6.02 -10.34 10.04
C ILE A 88 7.32 -11.15 9.93
N GLY A 89 7.58 -11.74 8.76
CA GLY A 89 8.77 -12.55 8.51
C GLY A 89 10.09 -11.76 8.55
N ASP A 90 10.07 -10.47 8.23
CA ASP A 90 11.23 -9.58 8.36
C ASP A 90 11.63 -9.35 9.83
N GLY A 91 10.68 -9.43 10.78
CA GLY A 91 10.93 -9.50 12.22
C GLY A 91 11.50 -8.23 12.89
N ARG A 92 11.87 -7.19 12.14
CA ARG A 92 12.31 -5.91 12.72
C ARG A 92 11.15 -5.19 13.41
N THR A 93 11.44 -4.49 14.50
CA THR A 93 10.43 -3.81 15.33
C THR A 93 9.54 -2.86 14.53
N ASP A 94 10.11 -2.08 13.61
CA ASP A 94 9.36 -1.18 12.74
C ASP A 94 8.47 -1.94 11.74
N SER A 95 8.99 -3.00 11.11
CA SER A 95 8.19 -3.87 10.24
C SER A 95 7.03 -4.54 10.99
N LEU A 96 7.25 -4.99 12.22
CA LEU A 96 6.20 -5.58 13.07
C LEU A 96 5.13 -4.54 13.44
N GLN A 97 5.51 -3.30 13.74
CA GLN A 97 4.55 -2.22 14.01
C GLN A 97 3.72 -1.88 12.77
N ILE A 98 4.34 -1.88 11.59
CA ILE A 98 3.61 -1.73 10.32
C ILE A 98 2.68 -2.94 10.13
N ALA A 99 3.15 -4.18 10.32
CA ALA A 99 2.31 -5.37 10.20
C ALA A 99 1.08 -5.29 11.12
N LEU A 100 1.26 -4.91 12.39
CA LEU A 100 0.17 -4.76 13.36
C LEU A 100 -0.84 -3.68 12.94
N ARG A 101 -0.37 -2.58 12.32
CA ARG A 101 -1.26 -1.51 11.82
C ARG A 101 -2.10 -1.94 10.62
N TYR A 102 -1.58 -2.83 9.77
CA TYR A 102 -2.19 -3.27 8.52
C TYR A 102 -2.77 -4.70 8.57
N LEU A 103 -2.70 -5.37 9.71
CA LEU A 103 -3.33 -6.67 9.93
C LEU A 103 -4.85 -6.47 10.03
N ARG A 104 -5.59 -7.04 9.08
CA ARG A 104 -7.05 -6.95 9.03
C ARG A 104 -7.69 -8.30 9.32
N ALA A 105 -8.80 -8.27 10.05
CA ALA A 105 -9.66 -9.43 10.22
C ALA A 105 -10.56 -9.64 8.99
N ASP A 106 -11.00 -8.55 8.36
CA ASP A 106 -11.83 -8.57 7.15
C ASP A 106 -10.97 -8.63 5.87
N ALA A 107 -11.40 -9.47 4.93
CA ALA A 107 -10.69 -9.70 3.67
C ALA A 107 -10.82 -8.54 2.68
N VAL A 108 -11.94 -7.79 2.70
CA VAL A 108 -12.10 -6.58 1.88
C VAL A 108 -11.14 -5.51 2.37
N ASP A 109 -11.03 -5.32 3.68
CA ASP A 109 -10.09 -4.34 4.25
C ASP A 109 -8.64 -4.70 3.89
N GLN A 110 -8.26 -5.98 4.01
CA GLN A 110 -6.95 -6.46 3.60
C GLN A 110 -6.66 -6.17 2.11
N LEU A 111 -7.65 -6.41 1.24
CA LEU A 111 -7.56 -6.14 -0.19
C LEU A 111 -7.36 -4.65 -0.48
N ILE A 112 -8.09 -3.78 0.24
CA ILE A 112 -8.02 -2.32 0.06
C ILE A 112 -6.65 -1.80 0.48
N ASP A 113 -6.08 -2.27 1.60
CA ASP A 113 -4.74 -1.86 2.03
C ASP A 113 -3.66 -2.29 1.02
N GLU A 114 -3.73 -3.50 0.47
CA GLU A 114 -2.83 -3.94 -0.60
C GLU A 114 -3.07 -3.17 -1.91
N ALA A 115 -4.33 -2.81 -2.22
CA ALA A 115 -4.67 -1.97 -3.38
C ALA A 115 -4.11 -0.55 -3.25
N LYS A 116 -4.05 0.02 -2.04
CA LYS A 116 -3.38 1.30 -1.78
C LYS A 116 -1.90 1.22 -2.14
N VAL A 117 -1.20 0.17 -1.69
CA VAL A 117 0.21 -0.07 -2.05
C VAL A 117 0.39 -0.23 -3.56
N TRP A 118 -0.45 -1.05 -4.20
CA TRP A 118 -0.41 -1.24 -5.65
C TRP A 118 -0.60 0.08 -6.41
N SER A 119 -1.58 0.88 -6.03
CA SER A 119 -1.92 2.13 -6.71
C SER A 119 -0.92 3.26 -6.44
N PHE A 120 -0.23 3.24 -5.30
CA PHE A 120 0.84 4.17 -4.95
C PHE A 120 2.19 3.78 -5.57
N TRP A 121 2.37 2.54 -6.03
CA TRP A 121 3.66 2.04 -6.47
C TRP A 121 4.33 2.89 -7.57
N LEU A 122 3.55 3.40 -8.53
CA LEU A 122 4.07 4.29 -9.58
C LEU A 122 4.57 5.62 -9.00
N HIS A 123 3.86 6.19 -8.02
CA HIS A 123 4.27 7.39 -7.31
C HIS A 123 5.59 7.16 -6.57
N ARG A 124 5.69 6.03 -5.87
CA ARG A 124 6.93 5.61 -5.19
C ARG A 124 8.11 5.47 -6.15
N GLN A 125 7.90 4.88 -7.33
CA GLN A 125 8.96 4.75 -8.34
C GLN A 125 9.40 6.11 -8.91
N GLN A 126 8.49 7.07 -9.03
CA GLN A 126 8.83 8.43 -9.46
C GLN A 126 9.57 9.17 -8.36
N LEU A 127 9.12 9.05 -7.11
CA LEU A 127 9.79 9.59 -5.92
C LEU A 127 11.24 9.14 -5.86
N THR A 128 11.49 7.82 -5.86
CA THR A 128 12.85 7.28 -5.68
C THR A 128 13.83 7.70 -6.77
N ARG A 129 13.35 8.06 -7.98
CA ARG A 129 14.20 8.63 -9.05
C ARG A 129 14.58 10.09 -8.80
N ARG A 130 13.79 10.84 -8.01
CA ARG A 130 14.05 12.25 -7.68
C ARG A 130 14.91 12.42 -6.43
N LEU A 131 14.88 11.45 -5.51
CA LEU A 131 15.67 11.52 -4.29
C LEU A 131 17.17 11.46 -4.62
N THR A 132 17.95 12.32 -3.97
CA THR A 132 19.42 12.36 -4.15
C THR A 132 20.13 12.37 -2.81
N THR A 133 21.36 11.87 -2.76
CA THR A 133 22.17 11.81 -1.52
C THR A 133 22.56 13.18 -0.97
N ARG A 134 22.30 14.26 -1.73
CA ARG A 134 22.52 15.65 -1.34
C ARG A 134 21.36 16.23 -0.52
N MET A 135 20.21 15.57 -0.51
CA MET A 135 19.03 16.02 0.22
C MET A 135 19.14 15.75 1.72
N THR A 136 18.66 16.68 2.53
CA THR A 136 18.50 16.49 3.97
C THR A 136 17.33 15.56 4.28
N THR A 137 17.24 15.03 5.51
CA THR A 137 16.09 14.20 5.92
C THR A 137 14.77 14.93 5.75
N ASP A 138 14.71 16.21 6.13
CA ASP A 138 13.50 17.04 5.97
C ASP A 138 13.11 17.21 4.49
N GLN A 139 14.08 17.37 3.60
CA GLN A 139 13.81 17.44 2.16
C GLN A 139 13.28 16.11 1.60
N LEU A 140 13.88 14.99 2.02
CA LEU A 140 13.41 13.65 1.62
C LEU A 140 12.00 13.37 2.13
N GLU A 141 11.71 13.74 3.38
CA GLU A 141 10.37 13.64 3.97
C GLU A 141 9.37 14.48 3.20
N ASN A 142 9.66 15.76 2.95
CA ASN A 142 8.77 16.65 2.20
C ASN A 142 8.42 16.10 0.80
N GLU A 143 9.39 15.51 0.09
CA GLU A 143 9.15 14.83 -1.19
C GLU A 143 8.19 13.64 -1.05
N LEU A 144 8.36 12.82 0.01
CA LEU A 144 7.46 11.70 0.30
C LEU A 144 6.05 12.20 0.65
N LEU A 145 5.93 13.22 1.51
CA LEU A 145 4.64 13.81 1.89
C LEU A 145 3.91 14.40 0.67
N ALA A 146 4.65 15.06 -0.22
CA ALA A 146 4.12 15.60 -1.48
C ALA A 146 3.59 14.49 -2.40
N GLU A 147 4.31 13.37 -2.51
CA GLU A 147 3.85 12.23 -3.33
C GLU A 147 2.65 11.51 -2.75
N VAL A 148 2.61 11.30 -1.43
CA VAL A 148 1.43 10.73 -0.75
C VAL A 148 0.23 11.66 -0.95
N THR A 149 0.42 12.98 -0.83
CA THR A 149 -0.62 13.98 -1.11
C THR A 149 -1.11 13.91 -2.56
N ALA A 150 -0.19 13.85 -3.53
CA ALA A 150 -0.52 13.76 -4.94
C ALA A 150 -1.29 12.48 -5.28
N TRP A 151 -0.88 11.34 -4.73
CA TRP A 151 -1.62 10.09 -4.84
C TRP A 151 -3.02 10.17 -4.22
N ALA A 152 -3.13 10.69 -3.00
CA ALA A 152 -4.39 10.78 -2.29
C ALA A 152 -5.41 11.65 -3.03
N ARG A 153 -4.96 12.78 -3.61
CA ARG A 153 -5.80 13.64 -4.46
C ARG A 153 -6.24 12.96 -5.75
N ARG A 154 -5.39 12.13 -6.37
CA ARG A 154 -5.73 11.39 -7.59
C ARG A 154 -6.66 10.20 -7.33
N ARG A 155 -6.68 9.67 -6.11
CA ARG A 155 -7.47 8.49 -5.73
C ARG A 155 -8.24 8.71 -4.42
N PRO A 156 -9.12 9.72 -4.32
CA PRO A 156 -9.70 10.14 -3.05
C PRO A 156 -10.58 9.08 -2.40
N ALA A 157 -11.32 8.27 -3.18
CA ALA A 157 -12.13 7.19 -2.62
C ALA A 157 -11.28 6.09 -1.98
N LEU A 158 -10.22 5.66 -2.67
CA LEU A 158 -9.28 4.66 -2.15
C LEU A 158 -8.47 5.21 -0.96
N ALA A 159 -8.05 6.47 -1.04
CA ALA A 159 -7.29 7.12 0.01
C ALA A 159 -8.10 7.32 1.30
N ARG A 160 -9.41 7.60 1.20
CA ARG A 160 -10.31 7.72 2.37
C ARG A 160 -10.68 6.39 3.01
N ALA A 161 -10.71 5.31 2.23
CA ALA A 161 -11.08 3.99 2.74
C ALA A 161 -10.21 3.59 3.95
N ILE A 162 -10.81 2.89 4.92
CA ILE A 162 -10.12 2.41 6.12
C ILE A 162 -9.43 3.56 6.87
N ASP A 163 -10.22 4.51 7.36
CA ASP A 163 -9.80 5.62 8.22
C ASP A 163 -8.60 6.41 7.70
N ASN A 164 -8.57 6.66 6.39
CA ASN A 164 -7.46 7.37 5.73
C ASN A 164 -6.09 6.70 5.95
N ALA A 165 -6.02 5.39 6.19
CA ALA A 165 -4.74 4.70 6.34
C ALA A 165 -3.90 4.88 5.04
N PRO A 166 -2.63 5.30 5.14
CA PRO A 166 -1.78 5.51 3.97
C PRO A 166 -1.35 4.18 3.34
N PRO A 167 -0.70 4.18 2.16
CA PRO A 167 -0.06 2.98 1.63
C PRO A 167 1.06 2.49 2.57
N ALA A 168 1.08 1.20 2.93
CA ALA A 168 2.06 0.66 3.86
C ALA A 168 3.52 0.85 3.41
N CYS A 169 3.78 0.83 2.10
CA CYS A 169 5.12 1.14 1.56
C CYS A 169 5.54 2.59 1.84
N ALA A 170 4.62 3.55 1.85
CA ALA A 170 4.95 4.94 2.19
C ALA A 170 5.29 5.08 3.69
N VAL A 171 4.59 4.31 4.54
CA VAL A 171 4.93 4.23 5.98
C VAL A 171 6.34 3.68 6.18
N GLU A 172 6.66 2.57 5.52
CA GLU A 172 7.99 1.98 5.57
C GLU A 172 9.07 2.91 4.98
N ASP A 173 8.76 3.61 3.89
CA ASP A 173 9.68 4.59 3.31
C ASP A 173 10.00 5.71 4.31
N LEU A 174 8.99 6.22 5.04
CA LEU A 174 9.18 7.27 6.03
C LEU A 174 10.03 6.78 7.22
N THR A 175 9.84 5.54 7.70
CA THR A 175 10.71 4.99 8.75
C THR A 175 12.16 4.88 8.27
N VAL A 176 12.38 4.46 7.02
CA VAL A 176 13.72 4.35 6.41
C VAL A 176 14.39 5.71 6.23
N LEU A 177 13.66 6.73 5.78
CA LEU A 177 14.19 8.09 5.60
C LEU A 177 14.70 8.69 6.91
N HIS A 178 14.05 8.35 8.03
CA HIS A 178 14.46 8.72 9.39
C HIS A 178 15.52 7.79 10.00
N GLY A 179 16.13 6.92 9.19
CA GLY A 179 17.12 5.95 9.66
C GLY A 179 16.56 5.01 10.73
N ARG A 180 15.27 4.65 10.62
CA ARG A 180 14.51 3.78 11.54
C ARG A 180 14.37 4.30 12.97
N ARG A 181 14.60 5.60 13.18
CA ARG A 181 14.36 6.27 14.47
C ARG A 181 12.89 6.65 14.66
N LEU A 182 12.16 6.82 13.57
CA LEU A 182 10.72 7.00 13.56
C LEU A 182 10.04 5.63 13.54
N SER A 183 9.20 5.34 14.53
CA SER A 183 8.49 4.07 14.63
C SER A 183 7.46 3.93 13.50
N GLY A 184 7.11 2.68 13.13
CA GLY A 184 6.09 2.41 12.11
C GLY A 184 4.73 3.00 12.48
N THR A 185 4.38 3.00 13.77
CA THR A 185 3.14 3.60 14.28
C THR A 185 3.14 5.13 14.14
N GLN A 186 4.24 5.81 14.47
CA GLN A 186 4.36 7.27 14.32
C GLN A 186 4.31 7.67 12.84
N ALA A 187 5.04 6.96 11.98
CA ALA A 187 5.03 7.18 10.54
C ALA A 187 3.62 7.00 9.95
N ALA A 188 2.90 5.95 10.37
CA ALA A 188 1.53 5.71 9.93
C ALA A 188 0.59 6.83 10.37
N HIS A 189 0.71 7.31 11.61
CA HIS A 189 -0.10 8.40 12.13
C HIS A 189 0.12 9.70 11.37
N GLN A 190 1.39 10.11 11.16
CA GLN A 190 1.73 11.31 10.41
C GLN A 190 1.17 11.27 8.98
N LEU A 191 1.36 10.14 8.29
CA LEU A 191 0.87 9.98 6.92
C LEU A 191 -0.66 9.86 6.85
N THR A 192 -1.34 9.34 7.88
CA THR A 192 -2.81 9.39 7.96
C THR A 192 -3.33 10.83 7.96
N GLU A 193 -2.70 11.75 8.71
CA GLU A 193 -3.11 13.17 8.71
C GLU A 193 -2.87 13.83 7.34
N VAL A 194 -1.78 13.47 6.67
CA VAL A 194 -1.50 13.94 5.30
C VAL A 194 -2.58 13.47 4.34
N VAL A 195 -2.97 12.20 4.40
CA VAL A 195 -4.05 11.64 3.56
C VAL A 195 -5.39 12.28 3.89
N ARG A 196 -5.71 12.48 5.18
CA ARG A 196 -6.95 13.13 5.62
C ARG A 196 -7.04 14.56 5.08
N THR A 197 -5.99 15.35 5.24
CA THR A 197 -5.91 16.73 4.73
C THR A 197 -6.04 16.77 3.21
N ALA A 198 -5.33 15.88 2.50
CA ALA A 198 -5.34 15.83 1.04
C ALA A 198 -6.72 15.48 0.46
N THR A 199 -7.54 14.72 1.21
CA THR A 199 -8.85 14.23 0.77
C THR A 199 -10.03 15.02 1.33
N ALA A 200 -9.82 15.93 2.28
CA ALA A 200 -10.87 16.80 2.84
C ALA A 200 -11.32 17.92 1.89
N GLY A 201 -10.48 18.28 0.90
CA GLY A 201 -10.77 19.35 -0.07
C GLY A 201 -11.48 18.92 -1.35
N HIS A 202 -12.08 17.72 -1.40
CA HIS A 202 -12.81 17.15 -2.55
C HIS A 202 -14.16 16.58 -2.11
#